data_AF-A0A355D4S2-F1
#
_entry.id   AF-A0A355D4S2-F1
#
_cell.length_a   1.000
_cell.length_b   1.000
_cell.length_c   1.000
_cell.angle_alpha   90.00
_cell.angle_beta   90.00
_cell.angle_gamma   90.00
#
_symmetry.space_group_name_H-M   'P 1'
#
loop_
_entity.id
_entity.type
_entity.pdbx_description
1 polymer ?
#
loop_
_entity_poly.entity_id
_entity_poly.type
_entity_poly.pdbx_seq_one_letter_code
_entity_poly.pdbx_strand_id
1 'polypeptide(L)'
;MKIMKVVIYDKVKDFLNINEEILLEKESVNQLILFNAYVNREKDTDSDVLFGRVEDESGVSLVFCNVSPYNLQINNLKEKDDNAIKALVDYLIERKINIVGINANKKVCDKFIEYYEGKTKCQFKERLAMDIMDLRKLTSVPLPYWYFREATSQHLALVLDLHIQFVTDALTEDMVVETFIETLVTSISTGTLYIFEDANHV
;
A
#
# COMPACT_ATOMS: atom_id res chain seq x y z
N MET A 1 -24.94 -22.53 3.62
CA MET A 1 -23.71 -21.91 3.07
C MET A 1 -23.92 -20.41 3.17
N LYS A 2 -23.04 -19.67 3.86
CA LYS A 2 -23.21 -18.21 3.97
C LYS A 2 -22.89 -17.57 2.62
N ILE A 3 -23.77 -16.70 2.13
CA ILE A 3 -23.58 -16.01 0.84
C ILE A 3 -22.77 -14.75 1.12
N MET A 4 -21.53 -14.73 0.62
CA MET A 4 -20.68 -13.54 0.67
C MET A 4 -21.08 -12.60 -0.46
N LYS A 5 -21.29 -11.33 -0.13
CA LYS A 5 -21.65 -10.29 -1.09
C LYS A 5 -20.57 -9.22 -1.13
N VAL A 6 -20.12 -8.87 -2.34
CA VAL A 6 -19.29 -7.69 -2.57
C VAL A 6 -20.20 -6.47 -2.67
N VAL A 7 -19.94 -5.47 -1.83
CA VAL A 7 -20.61 -4.17 -1.84
C VAL A 7 -19.61 -3.12 -2.29
N ILE A 8 -19.95 -2.43 -3.37
CA ILE A 8 -19.20 -1.27 -3.87
C ILE A 8 -19.98 -0.02 -3.52
N TYR A 9 -19.26 1.01 -3.11
CA TYR A 9 -19.83 2.32 -2.82
C TYR A 9 -19.73 3.20 -4.06
N ASP A 10 -20.79 3.93 -4.42
CA ASP A 10 -20.77 4.82 -5.58
C ASP A 10 -19.87 6.04 -5.35
N LYS A 11 -19.65 6.44 -4.10
CA LYS A 11 -18.78 7.55 -3.70
C LYS A 11 -17.81 7.13 -2.61
N VAL A 12 -16.57 7.62 -2.69
CA VAL A 12 -15.55 7.36 -1.66
C VAL A 12 -15.95 7.91 -0.30
N LYS A 13 -16.67 9.03 -0.27
CA LYS A 13 -17.25 9.60 0.94
C LYS A 13 -18.21 8.64 1.65
N ASP A 14 -19.02 7.89 0.90
CA ASP A 14 -19.97 6.94 1.49
C ASP A 14 -19.25 5.72 2.08
N PHE A 15 -18.17 5.29 1.43
CA PHE A 15 -17.26 4.30 2.00
C PHE A 15 -16.69 4.77 3.34
N LEU A 16 -16.17 6.00 3.42
CA LEU A 16 -15.61 6.57 4.66
C LEU A 16 -16.68 6.67 5.75
N ASN A 17 -17.84 7.25 5.46
CA ASN A 17 -18.92 7.42 6.43
C ASN A 17 -19.34 6.11 7.13
N ILE A 18 -19.13 4.97 6.47
CA ILE A 18 -19.55 3.65 6.96
C ILE A 18 -18.39 2.85 7.56
N ASN A 19 -17.18 2.95 7.01
CA ASN A 19 -16.07 2.06 7.37
C ASN A 19 -14.90 2.77 8.08
N GLU A 20 -14.90 4.11 8.17
CA GLU A 20 -13.78 4.86 8.75
C GLU A 20 -13.52 4.46 10.21
N GLU A 21 -14.56 4.37 11.04
CA GLU A 21 -14.43 4.03 12.46
C GLU A 21 -13.72 2.68 12.65
N ILE A 22 -14.17 1.62 11.96
CA ILE A 22 -13.58 0.29 12.07
C ILE A 22 -12.16 0.21 11.46
N LEU A 23 -11.86 1.05 10.48
CA LEU A 23 -10.50 1.12 9.92
C LEU A 23 -9.54 1.83 10.89
N LEU A 24 -10.00 2.86 11.59
CA LEU A 24 -9.20 3.61 12.57
C LEU A 24 -8.86 2.78 13.81
N GLU A 25 -9.66 1.79 14.19
CA GLU A 25 -9.32 0.85 15.30
C GLU A 25 -7.95 0.18 15.13
N LYS A 26 -7.52 -0.03 13.88
CA LYS A 26 -6.20 -0.53 13.51
C LYS A 26 -5.58 0.33 12.41
N GLU A 27 -5.51 1.64 12.65
CA GLU A 27 -5.05 2.63 11.67
C GLU A 27 -3.73 2.23 11.00
N SER A 28 -2.72 1.77 11.76
CA SER A 28 -1.42 1.36 11.22
C SER A 28 -1.51 0.23 10.18
N VAL A 29 -2.48 -0.67 10.34
CA VAL A 29 -2.78 -1.75 9.37
C VAL A 29 -3.56 -1.22 8.17
N ASN A 30 -4.47 -0.28 8.42
CA ASN A 30 -5.39 0.26 7.43
C ASN A 30 -4.90 1.52 6.73
N GLN A 31 -3.68 1.98 7.03
CA GLN A 31 -3.17 3.29 6.62
C GLN A 31 -3.24 3.51 5.11
N LEU A 32 -3.01 2.49 4.29
CA LEU A 32 -3.06 2.62 2.83
C LEU A 32 -4.50 2.74 2.31
N ILE A 33 -5.46 2.02 2.92
CA ILE A 33 -6.89 2.16 2.59
C ILE A 33 -7.38 3.53 3.01
N LEU A 34 -7.06 3.97 4.23
CA LEU A 34 -7.44 5.26 4.78
C LEU A 34 -6.85 6.41 3.96
N PHE A 35 -5.55 6.38 3.65
CA PHE A 35 -4.88 7.36 2.82
C PHE A 35 -5.56 7.50 1.45
N ASN A 36 -5.77 6.37 0.76
CA ASN A 36 -6.42 6.36 -0.54
C ASN A 36 -7.85 6.91 -0.46
N ALA A 37 -8.59 6.57 0.59
CA ALA A 37 -9.95 7.07 0.79
C ALA A 37 -9.96 8.58 1.05
N TYR A 38 -9.06 9.11 1.87
CA TYR A 38 -8.99 10.55 2.16
C TYR A 38 -8.57 11.37 0.94
N VAL A 39 -7.56 10.91 0.18
CA VAL A 39 -7.11 11.59 -1.04
C VAL A 39 -8.20 11.64 -2.11
N ASN A 40 -9.06 10.61 -2.16
CA ASN A 40 -10.14 10.51 -3.14
C ASN A 40 -11.53 10.82 -2.57
N ARG A 41 -11.63 11.44 -1.39
CA ARG A 41 -12.87 11.59 -0.61
C ARG A 41 -14.05 12.12 -1.43
N GLU A 42 -13.80 13.13 -2.26
CA GLU A 42 -14.85 13.81 -3.04
C GLU A 42 -15.04 13.22 -4.45
N LYS A 43 -14.42 12.08 -4.76
CA LYS A 43 -14.58 11.39 -6.04
C LYS A 43 -15.70 10.35 -5.99
N ASP A 44 -16.34 10.17 -7.14
CA ASP A 44 -17.15 9.00 -7.42
C ASP A 44 -16.24 7.79 -7.65
N THR A 45 -16.75 6.59 -7.41
CA THR A 45 -16.01 5.36 -7.71
C THR A 45 -16.23 4.91 -9.14
N ASP A 46 -15.21 4.27 -9.68
CA ASP A 46 -15.22 3.69 -11.02
C ASP A 46 -14.26 2.49 -11.08
N SER A 47 -13.86 2.07 -12.29
CA SER A 47 -12.92 0.97 -12.48
C SER A 47 -11.50 1.28 -11.99
N ASP A 48 -11.10 2.55 -11.95
CA ASP A 48 -9.78 3.02 -11.56
C ASP A 48 -9.74 3.49 -10.09
N VAL A 49 -10.88 3.85 -9.50
CA VAL A 49 -11.02 4.27 -8.10
C VAL A 49 -12.16 3.47 -7.47
N LEU A 50 -11.86 2.27 -6.99
CA LEU A 50 -12.84 1.34 -6.44
C LEU A 50 -12.69 1.21 -4.92
N PHE A 51 -13.79 1.38 -4.19
CA PHE A 51 -13.85 1.16 -2.75
C PHE A 51 -15.01 0.24 -2.42
N GLY A 52 -14.77 -0.74 -1.54
CA GLY A 52 -15.78 -1.73 -1.23
C GLY A 52 -15.49 -2.55 0.00
N ARG A 53 -16.43 -3.44 0.28
CA ARG A 53 -16.34 -4.43 1.35
C ARG A 53 -16.98 -5.74 0.94
N VAL A 54 -16.63 -6.80 1.65
CA VAL A 54 -17.29 -8.10 1.53
C VAL A 54 -17.98 -8.42 2.84
N GLU A 55 -19.27 -8.71 2.77
CA GLU A 55 -20.12 -8.93 3.94
C GLU A 55 -21.06 -10.12 3.74
N ASP A 56 -21.52 -10.66 4.86
CA ASP A 56 -22.64 -11.61 4.96
C ASP A 56 -23.60 -11.17 6.08
N GLU A 57 -24.58 -12.01 6.41
CA GLU A 57 -25.52 -11.76 7.52
C GLU A 57 -24.84 -11.58 8.90
N SER A 58 -23.60 -12.03 9.04
CA SER A 58 -22.79 -11.88 10.26
C SER A 58 -21.89 -10.63 10.22
N GLY A 59 -22.05 -9.76 9.23
CA GLY A 59 -21.34 -8.49 9.10
C GLY A 59 -20.11 -8.55 8.19
N VAL A 60 -19.31 -7.49 8.23
CA VAL A 60 -18.20 -7.29 7.29
C VAL A 60 -17.04 -8.26 7.59
N SER A 61 -16.52 -8.90 6.53
CA SER A 61 -15.37 -9.80 6.59
C SER A 61 -14.12 -9.17 5.99
N LEU A 62 -14.25 -8.45 4.87
CA LEU A 62 -13.15 -7.74 4.20
C LEU A 62 -13.53 -6.29 3.92
N VAL A 63 -12.54 -5.41 3.98
CA VAL A 63 -12.61 -4.04 3.45
C VAL A 63 -11.47 -3.89 2.44
N PHE A 64 -11.73 -3.28 1.28
CA PHE A 64 -10.73 -3.18 0.22
C PHE A 64 -10.84 -1.89 -0.58
N CYS A 65 -9.73 -1.51 -1.23
CA CYS A 65 -9.73 -0.49 -2.27
C CYS A 65 -8.76 -0.83 -3.41
N ASN A 66 -9.13 -0.51 -4.65
CA ASN A 66 -8.29 -0.58 -5.83
C ASN A 66 -8.21 0.82 -6.44
N VAL A 67 -7.07 1.50 -6.29
CA VAL A 67 -6.86 2.83 -6.84
C VAL A 67 -5.71 2.76 -7.83
N SER A 68 -6.00 2.80 -9.12
CA SER A 68 -5.00 2.75 -10.18
C SER A 68 -4.04 3.95 -10.09
N PRO A 69 -2.72 3.76 -10.26
CA PRO A 69 -2.02 2.53 -10.67
C PRO A 69 -1.45 1.72 -9.48
N TYR A 70 -2.02 1.84 -8.28
CA TYR A 70 -1.50 1.17 -7.08
C TYR A 70 -2.06 -0.25 -6.90
N ASN A 71 -1.38 -1.05 -6.07
CA ASN A 71 -1.83 -2.40 -5.70
C ASN A 71 -3.22 -2.36 -5.03
N LEU A 72 -4.01 -3.42 -5.23
CA LEU A 72 -5.23 -3.68 -4.50
C LEU A 72 -4.91 -3.82 -3.00
N GLN A 73 -5.55 -3.00 -2.17
CA GLN A 73 -5.41 -3.07 -0.71
C GLN A 73 -6.55 -3.90 -0.13
N ILE A 74 -6.24 -4.92 0.68
CA ILE A 74 -7.26 -5.75 1.32
C ILE A 74 -6.95 -5.87 2.81
N ASN A 75 -7.90 -5.48 3.64
CA ASN A 75 -7.89 -5.78 5.07
C ASN A 75 -8.97 -6.80 5.42
N ASN A 76 -8.62 -7.81 6.20
CA ASN A 76 -9.57 -8.77 6.75
C ASN A 76 -9.92 -8.41 8.21
N LEU A 77 -11.20 -8.13 8.44
CA LEU A 77 -11.72 -7.91 9.78
C LEU A 77 -11.95 -9.23 10.53
N LYS A 78 -12.12 -10.33 9.77
CA LYS A 78 -12.27 -11.69 10.29
C LYS A 78 -11.19 -12.59 9.70
N GLU A 79 -10.29 -13.10 10.54
CA GLU A 79 -9.09 -13.83 10.09
C GLU A 79 -9.35 -15.14 9.34
N LYS A 80 -10.56 -15.71 9.39
CA LYS A 80 -10.85 -17.07 8.90
C LYS A 80 -11.95 -17.13 7.84
N ASP A 81 -12.03 -16.12 6.97
CA ASP A 81 -13.09 -16.07 5.96
C ASP A 81 -12.58 -16.16 4.51
N ASP A 82 -12.16 -17.36 4.13
CA ASP A 82 -11.72 -17.67 2.76
C ASP A 82 -12.85 -17.46 1.73
N ASN A 83 -14.12 -17.54 2.14
CA ASN A 83 -15.24 -17.32 1.23
C ASN A 83 -15.35 -15.85 0.83
N ALA A 84 -15.05 -14.93 1.75
CA ALA A 84 -15.04 -13.51 1.45
C ALA A 84 -13.95 -13.17 0.41
N ILE A 85 -12.78 -13.81 0.50
CA ILE A 85 -11.68 -13.64 -0.47
C ILE A 85 -12.11 -14.16 -1.84
N LYS A 86 -12.72 -15.34 -1.91
CA LYS A 86 -13.24 -15.93 -3.16
C LYS A 86 -14.29 -15.03 -3.82
N ALA A 87 -15.22 -14.49 -3.03
CA ALA A 87 -16.24 -13.57 -3.53
C ALA A 87 -15.64 -12.28 -4.11
N LEU A 88 -14.59 -11.74 -3.47
CA LEU A 88 -13.87 -10.58 -4.00
C LEU A 88 -13.17 -10.92 -5.33
N VAL A 89 -12.45 -12.03 -5.41
CA VAL A 89 -11.78 -12.47 -6.64
C VAL A 89 -12.79 -12.64 -7.78
N ASP A 90 -13.91 -13.31 -7.51
CA ASP A 90 -14.96 -13.53 -8.51
C ASP A 90 -15.51 -12.21 -9.03
N TYR A 91 -15.80 -11.28 -8.11
CA TYR A 91 -16.24 -9.95 -8.48
C TYR A 91 -15.23 -9.23 -9.38
N LEU A 92 -13.94 -9.23 -9.03
CA LEU A 92 -12.90 -8.56 -9.80
C LEU A 92 -12.77 -9.14 -11.22
N ILE A 93 -12.81 -10.47 -11.34
CA ILE A 93 -12.74 -11.17 -12.64
C ILE A 93 -14.00 -10.91 -13.48
N GLU A 94 -15.19 -11.09 -12.91
CA GLU A 94 -16.46 -10.89 -13.61
C GLU A 94 -16.64 -9.46 -14.12
N ARG A 95 -16.20 -8.48 -13.32
CA ARG A 95 -16.24 -7.05 -13.66
C ARG A 95 -15.04 -6.57 -14.47
N LYS A 96 -14.07 -7.45 -14.76
CA LYS A 96 -12.83 -7.14 -15.50
C LYS A 96 -12.07 -5.97 -14.90
N ILE A 97 -12.04 -5.88 -13.57
CA ILE A 97 -11.25 -4.88 -12.85
C ILE A 97 -9.77 -5.27 -12.97
N ASN A 98 -8.95 -4.35 -13.48
CA ASN A 98 -7.52 -4.57 -13.56
C ASN A 98 -6.89 -4.39 -12.19
N ILE A 99 -6.03 -5.33 -11.80
CA ILE A 99 -5.21 -5.26 -10.59
C ILE A 99 -3.75 -5.40 -11.00
N VAL A 100 -2.90 -4.51 -10.51
CA VAL A 100 -1.45 -4.52 -10.80
C VAL A 100 -0.63 -5.29 -9.76
N GLY A 101 -1.24 -5.56 -8.60
CA GLY A 101 -0.64 -6.26 -7.47
C GLY A 101 -1.59 -6.22 -6.27
N ILE A 102 -1.16 -6.80 -5.14
CA ILE A 102 -1.96 -6.90 -3.92
C ILE A 102 -1.10 -6.56 -2.71
N ASN A 103 -1.64 -5.75 -1.82
CA ASN A 103 -1.10 -5.51 -0.49
C ASN A 103 -2.15 -5.97 0.54
N ALA A 104 -1.82 -7.01 1.28
CA ALA A 104 -2.60 -7.52 2.40
C ALA A 104 -1.66 -8.29 3.33
N ASN A 105 -2.18 -8.81 4.45
CA ASN A 105 -1.39 -9.78 5.20
C ASN A 105 -1.17 -11.06 4.39
N LYS A 106 -0.12 -11.80 4.75
CA LYS A 106 0.32 -13.00 4.04
C LYS A 106 -0.82 -13.99 3.77
N LYS A 107 -1.65 -14.28 4.76
CA LYS A 107 -2.73 -15.26 4.63
C LYS A 107 -3.76 -14.85 3.58
N VAL A 108 -4.13 -13.57 3.55
CA VAL A 108 -5.04 -13.03 2.54
C VAL A 108 -4.40 -13.07 1.15
N CYS A 109 -3.13 -12.67 1.03
CA CYS A 109 -2.39 -12.74 -0.23
C CYS A 109 -2.32 -14.18 -0.76
N ASP A 110 -1.85 -15.13 0.05
CA ASP A 110 -1.73 -16.54 -0.34
C ASP A 110 -3.06 -17.08 -0.88
N LYS A 111 -4.17 -16.80 -0.17
CA LYS A 111 -5.51 -17.28 -0.56
C LYS A 111 -6.07 -16.57 -1.78
N PHE A 112 -5.81 -15.28 -1.92
CA PHE A 112 -6.20 -14.54 -3.10
C PHE A 112 -5.47 -15.09 -4.32
N ILE A 113 -4.15 -15.22 -4.24
CA ILE A 113 -3.28 -15.69 -5.33
C ILE A 113 -3.69 -17.11 -5.75
N GLU A 114 -3.79 -18.04 -4.80
CA GLU A 114 -4.22 -19.43 -5.05
C GLU A 114 -5.52 -19.47 -5.88
N TYR A 115 -6.50 -18.66 -5.52
CA TYR A 115 -7.81 -18.66 -6.18
C TYR A 115 -7.84 -17.88 -7.49
N TYR A 116 -7.15 -16.73 -7.57
CA TYR A 116 -7.09 -15.87 -8.74
C TYR A 116 -6.30 -16.53 -9.87
N GLU A 117 -5.15 -17.11 -9.58
CA GLU A 117 -4.35 -17.87 -10.57
C GLU A 117 -5.10 -19.13 -11.03
N GLY A 118 -5.85 -19.79 -10.14
CA GLY A 118 -6.69 -20.93 -10.51
C GLY A 118 -7.81 -20.59 -11.51
N LYS A 119 -8.19 -19.31 -11.64
CA LYS A 119 -9.25 -18.83 -12.54
C LYS A 119 -8.75 -18.02 -13.72
N THR A 120 -7.49 -17.60 -13.71
CA THR A 120 -6.91 -16.73 -14.73
C THR A 120 -5.62 -17.32 -15.28
N LYS A 121 -4.96 -16.63 -16.20
CA LYS A 121 -3.60 -16.98 -16.65
C LYS A 121 -2.53 -16.09 -16.00
N CYS A 122 -2.93 -15.26 -15.03
CA CYS A 122 -2.02 -14.36 -14.34
C CYS A 122 -1.12 -15.15 -13.40
N GLN A 123 0.06 -14.59 -13.13
CA GLN A 123 0.99 -15.09 -12.14
C GLN A 123 1.39 -13.96 -11.21
N PHE A 124 1.51 -14.25 -9.93
CA PHE A 124 1.99 -13.34 -8.91
C PHE A 124 3.42 -13.69 -8.50
N LYS A 125 4.22 -12.66 -8.25
CA LYS A 125 5.53 -12.78 -7.61
C LYS A 125 5.50 -11.90 -6.37
N GLU A 126 5.91 -12.46 -5.24
CA GLU A 126 6.13 -11.64 -4.04
C GLU A 126 7.25 -10.63 -4.33
N ARG A 127 6.92 -9.35 -4.18
CA ARG A 127 7.88 -8.25 -4.39
C ARG A 127 8.54 -7.84 -3.09
N LEU A 128 7.76 -7.72 -2.03
CA LEU A 128 8.24 -7.25 -0.73
C LEU A 128 7.31 -7.77 0.38
N ALA A 129 7.92 -8.21 1.48
CA ALA A 129 7.24 -8.53 2.72
C ALA A 129 7.77 -7.59 3.82
N MET A 130 6.87 -6.89 4.51
CA MET A 130 7.22 -5.92 5.55
C MET A 130 6.41 -6.15 6.81
N ASP A 131 7.01 -5.82 7.96
CA ASP A 131 6.30 -5.68 9.22
C ASP A 131 5.68 -4.29 9.35
N ILE A 132 4.49 -4.24 9.97
CA ILE A 132 3.88 -2.97 10.38
C ILE A 132 4.42 -2.63 11.77
N MET A 133 5.27 -1.61 11.83
CA MET A 133 5.88 -1.14 13.06
C MET A 133 5.06 0.02 13.64
N ASP A 134 4.63 -0.12 14.89
CA ASP A 134 3.80 0.86 15.59
C ASP A 134 4.53 1.44 16.81
N LEU A 135 4.74 2.76 16.82
CA LEU A 135 5.42 3.46 17.91
C LEU A 135 4.44 3.70 19.06
N ARG A 136 4.42 2.77 20.01
CA ARG A 136 3.52 2.85 21.19
C ARG A 136 4.00 3.75 22.31
N LYS A 137 5.31 4.01 22.37
CA LYS A 137 5.92 4.84 23.40
C LYS A 137 7.20 5.47 22.87
N LEU A 138 7.25 6.79 22.92
CA LEU A 138 8.48 7.53 22.71
C LEU A 138 9.23 7.63 24.04
N THR A 139 10.47 7.13 24.07
CA THR A 139 11.37 7.36 25.20
C THR A 139 12.34 8.47 24.81
N SER A 140 12.61 9.41 25.72
CA SER A 140 13.62 10.44 25.46
C SER A 140 14.98 9.77 25.35
N VAL A 141 15.59 9.87 24.18
CA VAL A 141 16.97 9.48 23.92
C VAL A 141 17.76 10.76 23.66
N PRO A 142 18.94 10.94 24.27
CA PRO A 142 19.81 12.05 23.91
C PRO A 142 20.22 11.87 22.46
N LEU A 143 19.67 12.70 21.59
CA LEU A 143 20.08 12.72 20.19
C LEU A 143 21.44 13.41 20.11
N PRO A 144 22.44 12.80 19.45
CA PRO A 144 23.67 13.48 19.13
C PRO A 144 23.39 14.71 18.25
N TYR A 145 24.33 15.66 18.26
CA TYR A 145 24.22 16.86 17.43
C TYR A 145 24.39 16.45 15.97
N TRP A 146 23.33 16.61 15.18
CA TRP A 146 23.24 16.19 13.79
C TRP A 146 22.67 17.32 12.93
N TYR A 147 23.04 17.34 11.65
CA TYR A 147 22.57 18.35 10.70
C TYR A 147 21.55 17.75 9.75
N PHE A 148 20.43 18.45 9.61
CA PHE A 148 19.42 18.17 8.59
C PHE A 148 19.37 19.34 7.64
N ARG A 149 19.63 19.09 6.35
CA ARG A 149 19.62 20.13 5.32
C ARG A 149 19.19 19.57 3.98
N GLU A 150 18.78 20.47 3.08
CA GLU A 150 18.47 20.10 1.70
C GLU A 150 19.71 19.51 1.01
N ALA A 151 19.46 18.48 0.20
CA ALA A 151 20.47 17.90 -0.67
C ALA A 151 20.80 18.89 -1.80
N THR A 152 22.08 19.05 -2.10
CA THR A 152 22.56 19.75 -3.30
C THR A 152 22.98 18.75 -4.38
N SER A 153 23.23 19.24 -5.59
CA SER A 153 23.73 18.42 -6.72
C SER A 153 25.01 17.64 -6.40
N GLN A 154 25.82 18.07 -5.43
CA GLN A 154 27.02 17.36 -4.98
C GLN A 154 26.69 16.00 -4.33
N HIS A 155 25.47 15.81 -3.83
CA HIS A 155 25.04 14.58 -3.16
C HIS A 155 24.46 13.54 -4.12
N LEU A 156 24.26 13.89 -5.40
CA LEU A 156 23.59 13.02 -6.37
C LEU A 156 24.25 11.64 -6.45
N ALA A 157 25.58 11.59 -6.51
CA ALA A 157 26.32 10.34 -6.58
C ALA A 157 26.14 9.48 -5.32
N LEU A 158 26.19 10.09 -4.13
CA LEU A 158 25.99 9.39 -2.86
C LEU A 158 24.57 8.82 -2.76
N VAL A 159 23.56 9.62 -3.08
CA VAL A 159 22.16 9.19 -2.97
C VAL A 159 21.84 8.10 -3.99
N LEU A 160 22.41 8.19 -5.19
CA LEU A 160 22.29 7.14 -6.20
C LEU A 160 22.91 5.83 -5.72
N ASP A 161 24.13 5.87 -5.18
CA ASP A 161 24.83 4.69 -4.67
C ASP A 161 24.06 4.03 -3.51
N LEU A 162 23.61 4.83 -2.52
CA LEU A 162 22.78 4.34 -1.42
C LEU A 162 21.48 3.68 -1.91
N HIS A 163 20.84 4.25 -2.93
CA HIS A 163 19.62 3.68 -3.48
C HIS A 163 19.87 2.38 -4.26
N ILE A 164 20.95 2.29 -5.03
CA ILE A 164 21.34 1.06 -5.73
C ILE A 164 21.58 -0.06 -4.71
N GLN A 165 22.30 0.23 -3.62
CA GLN A 165 22.54 -0.73 -2.54
C GLN A 165 21.22 -1.16 -1.90
N PHE A 166 20.33 -0.21 -1.59
CA PHE A 166 19.01 -0.54 -1.04
C PHE A 166 18.19 -1.46 -1.95
N VAL A 167 18.10 -1.16 -3.26
CA VAL A 167 17.33 -1.97 -4.21
C VAL A 167 17.94 -3.37 -4.35
N THR A 168 19.27 -3.46 -4.39
CA THR A 168 19.99 -4.73 -4.47
C THR A 168 19.71 -5.60 -3.24
N ASP A 169 19.86 -5.02 -2.05
CA ASP A 169 19.77 -5.75 -0.78
C ASP A 169 18.33 -6.06 -0.38
N ALA A 170 17.40 -5.11 -0.55
CA ALA A 170 16.04 -5.22 -0.05
C ALA A 170 15.04 -5.77 -1.08
N LEU A 171 15.24 -5.51 -2.38
CA LEU A 171 14.30 -5.88 -3.43
C LEU A 171 14.81 -6.99 -4.35
N THR A 172 16.12 -7.26 -4.39
CA THR A 172 16.74 -8.17 -5.38
C THR A 172 16.29 -7.85 -6.82
N GLU A 173 16.08 -6.57 -7.11
CA GLU A 173 15.66 -6.04 -8.41
C GLU A 173 16.86 -5.36 -9.10
N ASP A 174 16.91 -5.43 -10.43
CA ASP A 174 17.83 -4.60 -11.22
C ASP A 174 17.20 -3.22 -11.43
N MET A 175 18.00 -2.17 -11.25
CA MET A 175 17.52 -0.79 -11.29
C MET A 175 17.81 -0.12 -12.63
N VAL A 176 16.81 0.61 -13.17
CA VAL A 176 17.01 1.50 -14.33
C VAL A 176 17.56 2.84 -13.84
N VAL A 177 18.87 2.89 -13.69
CA VAL A 177 19.62 4.02 -13.11
C VAL A 177 19.26 5.37 -13.72
N GLU A 178 19.05 5.43 -15.04
CA GLU A 178 18.79 6.66 -15.77
C GLU A 178 17.50 7.35 -15.29
N THR A 179 16.40 6.59 -15.18
CA THR A 179 15.09 7.13 -14.73
C THR A 179 15.11 7.63 -13.29
N PHE A 180 15.95 7.01 -12.45
CA PHE A 180 16.08 7.43 -11.06
C PHE A 180 16.94 8.69 -10.92
N ILE A 181 17.98 8.84 -11.74
CA ILE A 181 18.77 10.08 -11.76
C ILE A 181 17.86 11.28 -12.07
N GLU A 182 16.97 11.17 -13.05
CA GLU A 182 16.00 12.24 -13.37
C GLU A 182 15.10 12.59 -12.17
N THR A 183 14.64 11.55 -11.45
CA THR A 183 13.86 11.71 -10.22
C THR A 183 14.67 12.43 -9.14
N LEU A 184 15.90 12.01 -8.87
CA LEU A 184 16.77 12.62 -7.87
C LEU A 184 17.11 14.07 -8.20
N VAL A 185 17.42 14.37 -9.47
CA VAL A 185 17.69 15.74 -9.94
C VAL A 185 16.46 16.62 -9.71
N THR A 186 15.27 16.11 -10.01
CA THR A 186 14.00 16.81 -9.75
C THR A 186 13.84 17.06 -8.25
N SER A 187 14.05 16.06 -7.40
CA SER A 187 13.91 16.20 -5.95
C SER A 187 14.91 17.19 -5.34
N ILE A 188 16.16 17.20 -5.80
CA ILE A 188 17.17 18.20 -5.41
C ILE A 188 16.74 19.60 -5.84
N SER A 189 16.33 19.77 -7.11
CA SER A 189 15.95 21.09 -7.63
C SER A 189 14.70 21.69 -6.99
N THR A 190 13.82 20.83 -6.46
CA THR A 190 12.56 21.22 -5.81
C THR A 190 12.68 21.31 -4.29
N GLY A 191 13.87 21.04 -3.72
CA GLY A 191 14.09 21.08 -2.27
C GLY A 191 13.34 19.98 -1.50
N THR A 192 13.02 18.86 -2.16
CA THR A 192 12.27 17.74 -1.55
C THR A 192 13.15 16.59 -1.08
N LEU A 193 14.45 16.65 -1.37
CA LEU A 193 15.45 15.69 -0.88
C LEU A 193 16.29 16.31 0.23
N TYR A 194 16.42 15.60 1.35
CA TYR A 194 17.18 16.04 2.52
C TYR A 194 18.28 15.03 2.85
N ILE A 195 19.40 15.54 3.36
CA ILE A 195 20.50 14.75 3.89
C ILE A 195 20.52 14.92 5.41
N PHE A 196 20.79 13.80 6.07
CA PHE A 196 21.04 13.75 7.50
C PHE A 196 22.47 13.30 7.74
N GLU A 197 23.27 14.18 8.34
CA GLU A 197 24.70 13.96 8.51
C GLU A 197 25.13 14.16 9.97
N ASP A 198 26.15 13.41 10.36
CA ASP A 198 26.77 13.56 11.68
C ASP A 198 27.56 14.89 11.78
N ALA A 199 27.85 15.32 13.00
CA ALA A 199 28.60 16.56 13.23
C ALA A 199 30.06 16.55 12.74
N ASN A 200 30.59 15.39 12.31
CA ASN A 200 31.98 15.25 11.87
C ASN A 200 32.13 15.27 10.33
N HIS A 201 31.03 15.42 9.58
CA HIS A 201 30.99 15.32 8.12
C HIS A 201 31.01 16.68 7.37
N VAL A 202 31.60 17.72 7.96
CA VAL A 202 31.85 19.03 7.30
C VAL A 202 33.28 19.12 6.79
#